data_AF-A0A8S3D6F8-F1
#
_entry.id   AF-A0A8S3D6F8-F1
#
_cell.length_a   1.000
_cell.length_b   1.000
_cell.length_c   1.000
_cell.angle_alpha   90.00
_cell.angle_beta   90.00
_cell.angle_gamma   90.00
#
_symmetry.space_group_name_H-M   'P 1'
#
loop_
_entity.id
_entity.type
_entity.pdbx_description
1 polymer ?
#
loop_
_entity_poly.entity_id
_entity_poly.type
_entity_poly.pdbx_seq_one_letter_code
_entity_poly.pdbx_strand_id
1 'polypeptide(L)' 'MDAKIAALSNEKRTNWDEQLPFVTFNYNTSIHTTTGQIPFELMH' A
#
# COMPACT_ATOMS: atom_id res chain seq x y z
N MET A 1 7.74 -3.31 -1.01
CA MET A 1 8.04 -2.09 -0.21
C MET A 1 6.86 -1.94 0.74
N ASP A 2 7.03 -2.21 2.03
CA ASP A 2 5.90 -2.24 2.99
C ASP A 2 5.54 -0.83 3.46
N ALA A 3 4.88 -0.05 2.59
CA ALA A 3 4.28 1.20 2.99
C ALA A 3 3.08 0.91 3.92
N LYS A 4 3.28 1.05 5.23
CA LYS A 4 2.21 0.86 6.23
C LYS A 4 1.48 2.17 6.47
N ILE A 5 0.15 2.13 6.54
CA ILE A 5 -0.70 3.32 6.84
C ILE A 5 -0.18 4.04 8.09
N ALA A 6 0.20 3.30 9.13
CA ALA A 6 0.72 3.86 10.38
C ALA A 6 2.05 4.62 10.23
N ALA A 7 2.87 4.31 9.22
CA ALA A 7 4.14 4.99 8.95
C ALA A 7 3.96 6.30 8.17
N LEU A 8 2.86 6.42 7.41
CA LEU A 8 2.53 7.60 6.62
C LEU A 8 1.57 8.56 7.34
N SER A 9 0.89 8.07 8.39
CA SER A 9 -0.01 8.88 9.18
C SER A 9 0.74 9.89 10.04
N ASN A 10 0.08 10.99 10.39
CA ASN A 10 0.57 11.96 11.36
C ASN A 10 0.78 11.31 12.75
N GLU A 11 1.48 11.99 13.65
CA GLU A 11 1.78 11.47 15.00
C GLU A 11 0.53 11.03 15.78
N LYS A 12 -0.60 11.70 15.56
CA LYS A 12 -1.88 11.40 16.20
C LYS A 12 -2.67 10.29 15.51
N ARG A 13 -2.21 9.80 14.35
CA ARG A 13 -2.84 8.78 13.50
C ARG A 13 -4.27 9.11 13.08
N THR A 14 -4.61 10.39 12.96
CA THR A 14 -5.98 10.82 12.64
C THR A 14 -6.26 10.97 11.14
N ASN A 15 -5.21 11.04 10.32
CA ASN A 15 -5.32 11.25 8.87
C ASN A 15 -5.02 9.97 8.07
N TRP A 16 -5.37 8.81 8.64
CA TRP A 16 -5.11 7.51 8.02
C TRP A 16 -5.84 7.35 6.68
N ASP A 17 -6.99 8.00 6.55
CA ASP A 17 -7.86 8.04 5.37
C ASP A 17 -7.19 8.78 4.22
N GLU A 18 -6.49 9.88 4.51
CA GLU A 18 -5.67 10.60 3.52
C GLU A 18 -4.52 9.74 2.98
N GLN A 19 -4.01 8.80 3.79
CA GLN A 19 -2.90 7.92 3.40
C GLN A 19 -3.35 6.67 2.64
N LEU A 20 -4.64 6.32 2.72
CA LEU A 20 -5.19 5.09 2.17
C LEU A 20 -4.96 4.93 0.66
N PRO A 21 -5.13 5.96 -0.20
CA PRO A 21 -4.86 5.84 -1.64
C PRO A 21 -3.40 5.49 -1.93
N PHE A 22 -2.46 6.06 -1.17
CA PHE A 22 -1.03 5.84 -1.37
C PHE A 22 -0.62 4.41 -1.01
N VAL A 23 -1.13 3.89 0.10
CA VAL A 23 -0.87 2.49 0.51
C VAL A 23 -1.51 1.51 -0.47
N THR A 24 -2.75 1.79 -0.92
CA THR A 24 -3.45 0.96 -1.90
C THR A 24 -2.69 0.90 -3.22
N PHE A 25 -2.22 2.05 -3.72
CA PHE A 25 -1.39 2.11 -4.93
C PHE A 25 -0.10 1.30 -4.76
N ASN A 26 0.62 1.50 -3.66
CA ASN A 26 1.86 0.76 -3.39
C ASN A 26 1.64 -0.75 -3.33
N TYR A 27 0.57 -1.19 -2.66
CA TYR A 27 0.22 -2.60 -2.56
C TYR A 27 -0.07 -3.22 -3.94
N ASN A 28 -0.85 -2.54 -4.77
CA ASN A 28 -1.26 -3.03 -6.08
C ASN A 28 -0.13 -3.03 -7.12
N THR A 29 0.89 -2.19 -6.95
CA THR A 29 1.98 -1.99 -7.93
C THR A 29 3.35 -2.49 -7.49
N SER A 30 3.48 -2.98 -6.26
CA SER A 30 4.71 -3.62 -5.78
C SER A 30 4.73 -5.10 -6.12
N ILE A 31 5.92 -5.65 -6.39
CA ILE A 31 6.11 -7.09 -6.54
C ILE A 31 5.91 -7.75 -5.18
N HIS A 32 5.01 -8.74 -5.11
CA HIS A 32 4.77 -9.51 -3.90
C HIS A 32 5.71 -10.70 -3.84
N THR A 33 6.33 -10.94 -2.69
CA THR A 33 7.34 -12.00 -2.52
C THR A 33 6.78 -13.41 -2.71
N THR A 34 5.49 -13.61 -2.40
CA THR A 34 4.81 -14.91 -2.55
C THR A 34 4.53 -15.27 -4.01
N THR A 35 4.14 -14.31 -4.84
CA THR A 35 3.73 -14.55 -6.24
C THR A 35 4.77 -14.15 -7.26
N GLY A 36 5.73 -13.31 -6.88
CA GLY A 36 6.72 -12.73 -7.81
C GLY A 36 6.13 -11.74 -8.81
N GLN A 37 4.88 -11.31 -8.63
CA GLN A 37 4.15 -10.43 -9.54
C GLN A 37 3.55 -9.23 -8.81
N ILE A 38 3.16 -8.19 -9.56
CA ILE A 38 2.38 -7.08 -9.02
C ILE A 38 0.89 -7.47 -9.02
N PRO A 39 0.13 -7.25 -7.92
CA PRO A 39 -1.27 -7.66 -7.85
C PRO A 39 -2.15 -7.08 -8.95
N PHE A 40 -1.86 -5.86 -9.41
CA PHE A 40 -2.60 -5.22 -10.49
C PHE A 40 -2.59 -6.05 -11.79
N GLU A 41 -1.47 -6.71 -12.12
CA GLU A 41 -1.36 -7.56 -13.31
C GLU A 41 -2.15 -8.87 -13.20
N LEU A 42 -2.56 -9.26 -11.99
CA LEU A 42 -3.30 -10.48 -11.70
C LEU A 42 -4.83 -10.29 -11.74
N MET A 43 -5.32 -9.07 -11.97
CA MET A 43 -6.75 -8.75 -11.94
C MET A 43 -7.50 -9.03 -13.26
N HIS A 44 -6.84 -9.67 -14.23
CA HIS A 44 -7.36 -9.99 -15.57
C HIS A 44 -7.40 -11.50 -15.80
#